data_AF-A0A7L3HBD5-F1
#
_entry.id   AF-A0A7L3HBD5-F1
#
_cell.length_a   1.000
_cell.length_b   1.000
_cell.length_c   1.000
_cell.angle_alpha   90.00
_cell.angle_beta   90.00
_cell.angle_gamma   90.00
#
_symmetry.space_group_name_H-M   'P 1'
#
loop_
_entity.id
_entity.type
_entity.pdbx_description
1 polymer ?
#
loop_
_entity_poly.entity_id
_entity_poly.type
_entity_poly.pdbx_seq_one_letter_code
_entity_poly.pdbx_strand_id
1 'polypeptide(L)'
;QWERLWFLILTSSFFLTLVWFYFWWEVHNDYNEINWFLYNRMGYWSDWSIPILVTTAAGFTYITMLLILALCHIAVGQQMNLHWLHKIGLVTTLITTVVTMSSIAQLWDDEWEMVFISLQATAPFLHIGALAAVTALSWLVAGQFARTEKATSQMLMFSAYLAVVVALYLVPLTISSPCIMEKKALGPKPAILGHRGAPMLAPENTLMSFQKAVEQKVYGVQADVVLSYDGVPFLMHDKTLRRTTNVEEVFPERAYEHSSMFNWTDLEKLNAGEWFLQNDPFWTAGSLSRADYLEAANQSVCKLEDMLEVIKDNTSLILNFQDLPAAHPYYSTYINITLETILASGIRQQAV
;
A
#
# COMPACT_ATOMS: atom_id res chain seq x y z
N GLN A 1 -10.49 -18.76 -44.60
CA GLN A 1 -11.32 -17.75 -43.90
C GLN A 1 -11.40 -18.05 -42.40
N TRP A 2 -11.69 -19.30 -42.01
CA TRP A 2 -11.75 -19.74 -40.60
C TRP A 2 -10.48 -19.51 -39.77
N GLU A 3 -9.28 -19.74 -40.30
CA GLU A 3 -8.03 -19.50 -39.53
C GLU A 3 -7.75 -18.01 -39.25
N ARG A 4 -8.25 -17.09 -40.10
CA ARG A 4 -8.17 -15.65 -39.81
C ARG A 4 -9.08 -15.25 -38.66
N LEU A 5 -10.26 -15.88 -38.57
CA LEU A 5 -11.18 -15.67 -37.46
C LEU A 5 -10.56 -16.13 -36.13
N TRP A 6 -9.91 -17.30 -36.12
CA TRP A 6 -9.23 -17.80 -34.92
C TRP A 6 -8.07 -16.91 -34.48
N PHE A 7 -7.33 -16.32 -35.42
CA PHE A 7 -6.28 -15.36 -35.07
C PHE A 7 -6.85 -14.09 -34.42
N LEU A 8 -7.98 -13.59 -34.93
CA LEU A 8 -8.68 -12.44 -34.35
C LEU A 8 -9.21 -12.75 -32.94
N ILE A 9 -9.81 -13.94 -32.75
CA ILE A 9 -10.26 -14.39 -31.43
C ILE A 9 -9.07 -14.48 -30.47
N LEU A 10 -7.98 -15.13 -30.88
CA LEU A 10 -6.77 -15.25 -30.05
C LEU A 10 -6.20 -13.90 -29.64
N THR A 11 -6.10 -12.97 -30.60
CA THR A 11 -5.59 -11.61 -30.35
C THR A 11 -6.52 -10.83 -29.42
N SER A 12 -7.83 -10.94 -29.60
CA SER A 12 -8.82 -10.28 -28.72
C SER A 12 -8.77 -10.86 -27.31
N SER A 13 -8.67 -12.19 -27.17
CA SER A 13 -8.51 -12.87 -25.89
C SER A 13 -7.21 -12.48 -25.19
N PHE A 14 -6.12 -12.26 -25.92
CA PHE A 14 -4.87 -11.76 -25.33
C PHE A 14 -5.08 -10.39 -24.69
N PHE A 15 -5.67 -9.42 -25.39
CA PHE A 15 -5.90 -8.09 -24.81
C PHE A 15 -6.86 -8.13 -23.63
N LEU A 16 -7.93 -8.94 -23.70
CA LEU A 16 -8.86 -9.08 -22.60
C LEU A 16 -8.20 -9.70 -21.37
N THR A 17 -7.45 -10.80 -21.54
CA THR A 17 -6.75 -11.46 -20.43
C THR A 17 -5.59 -10.63 -19.90
N LEU A 18 -4.95 -9.78 -20.71
CA LEU A 18 -3.95 -8.81 -20.28
C LEU A 18 -4.58 -7.77 -19.33
N VAL A 19 -5.70 -7.18 -19.73
CA VAL A 19 -6.45 -6.22 -18.88
C VAL A 19 -6.91 -6.90 -17.60
N TRP A 20 -7.42 -8.13 -17.70
CA TRP A 20 -7.89 -8.88 -16.54
C TRP A 20 -6.76 -9.26 -15.57
N PHE A 21 -5.62 -9.69 -16.09
CA PHE A 21 -4.43 -9.96 -15.27
C PHE A 21 -3.90 -8.68 -14.61
N TYR A 22 -3.88 -7.56 -15.35
CA TYR A 22 -3.53 -6.25 -14.80
C TYR A 22 -4.47 -5.83 -13.68
N PHE A 23 -5.79 -5.98 -13.85
CA PHE A 23 -6.78 -5.70 -12.80
C PHE A 23 -6.41 -6.41 -11.49
N TRP A 24 -6.19 -7.73 -11.52
CA TRP A 24 -5.85 -8.49 -10.32
C TRP A 24 -4.51 -8.10 -9.72
N TRP A 25 -3.55 -7.72 -10.54
CA TRP A 25 -2.28 -7.19 -10.04
C TRP A 25 -2.47 -5.88 -9.26
N GLU A 26 -3.33 -4.98 -9.75
CA GLU A 26 -3.56 -3.67 -9.12
C GLU A 26 -4.38 -3.73 -7.85
N VAL A 27 -5.43 -4.56 -7.80
CA VAL A 27 -6.30 -4.71 -6.61
C VAL A 27 -5.67 -5.57 -5.51
N HIS A 28 -4.34 -5.79 -5.54
CA HIS A 28 -3.64 -6.63 -4.58
C HIS A 28 -3.83 -6.18 -3.13
N ASN A 29 -3.88 -4.87 -2.90
CA ASN A 29 -4.08 -4.29 -1.56
C ASN A 29 -5.47 -4.61 -1.00
N ASP A 30 -6.46 -4.84 -1.88
CA ASP A 30 -7.87 -5.05 -1.52
C ASP A 30 -8.26 -6.53 -1.53
N TYR A 31 -7.27 -7.43 -1.65
CA TYR A 31 -7.50 -8.87 -1.60
C TYR A 31 -8.23 -9.34 -0.34
N ASN A 32 -8.05 -8.64 0.78
CA ASN A 32 -8.75 -8.96 2.02
C ASN A 32 -10.25 -8.67 1.92
N GLU A 33 -10.66 -7.62 1.22
CA GLU A 33 -12.07 -7.25 1.05
C GLU A 33 -12.83 -8.33 0.27
N ILE A 34 -12.27 -8.79 -0.85
CA ILE A 34 -12.90 -9.87 -1.62
C ILE A 34 -12.89 -11.22 -0.87
N ASN A 35 -11.86 -11.50 -0.07
CA ASN A 35 -11.85 -12.67 0.80
C ASN A 35 -12.96 -12.57 1.85
N TRP A 36 -13.19 -11.38 2.41
CA TRP A 36 -14.28 -11.11 3.35
C TRP A 36 -15.65 -11.24 2.70
N PHE A 37 -15.83 -10.71 1.49
CA PHE A 37 -17.05 -10.86 0.71
C PHE A 37 -17.38 -12.33 0.46
N LEU A 38 -16.38 -13.12 0.07
CA LEU A 38 -16.52 -14.56 -0.17
C LEU A 38 -16.76 -15.34 1.13
N TYR A 39 -16.10 -14.95 2.23
CA TYR A 39 -16.34 -15.48 3.57
C TYR A 39 -17.80 -15.32 3.99
N ASN A 40 -18.36 -14.12 3.86
CA ASN A 40 -19.77 -13.83 4.20
C ASN A 40 -20.76 -14.70 3.44
N ARG A 41 -20.40 -15.12 2.22
CA ARG A 41 -21.28 -15.91 1.36
C ARG A 41 -21.10 -17.42 1.54
N MET A 42 -19.88 -17.87 1.83
CA MET A 42 -19.55 -19.29 1.95
C MET A 42 -19.51 -19.81 3.39
N GLY A 43 -19.37 -18.93 4.38
CA GLY A 43 -19.34 -19.25 5.81
C GLY A 43 -18.00 -19.80 6.32
N TYR A 44 -16.94 -19.79 5.50
CA TYR A 44 -15.59 -20.19 5.92
C TYR A 44 -14.51 -19.32 5.27
N TRP A 45 -13.47 -19.01 6.04
CA TRP A 45 -12.39 -18.14 5.60
C TRP A 45 -11.41 -18.91 4.72
N SER A 46 -11.02 -18.32 3.59
CA SER A 46 -9.97 -18.82 2.71
C SER A 46 -9.45 -17.67 1.85
N ASP A 47 -8.18 -17.72 1.47
CA ASP A 47 -7.50 -16.67 0.71
C ASP A 47 -7.79 -16.78 -0.79
N TRP A 48 -9.07 -16.70 -1.16
CA TRP A 48 -9.59 -16.89 -2.52
C TRP A 48 -8.96 -16.00 -3.59
N SER A 49 -8.51 -14.80 -3.23
CA SER A 49 -7.81 -13.88 -4.15
C SER A 49 -6.57 -14.53 -4.77
N ILE A 50 -5.86 -15.38 -4.01
CA ILE A 50 -4.63 -16.02 -4.48
C ILE A 50 -4.92 -17.07 -5.57
N PRO A 51 -5.81 -18.06 -5.38
CA PRO A 51 -6.24 -18.95 -6.47
C PRO A 51 -6.78 -18.20 -7.70
N ILE A 52 -7.53 -17.11 -7.52
CA ILE A 52 -8.06 -16.33 -8.65
C ILE A 52 -6.93 -15.66 -9.44
N LEU A 53 -5.97 -15.04 -8.75
CA LEU A 53 -4.79 -14.47 -9.40
C LEU A 53 -3.98 -15.55 -10.14
N VAL A 54 -3.72 -16.70 -9.50
CA VAL A 54 -2.93 -17.80 -10.10
C VAL A 54 -3.63 -18.35 -11.34
N THR A 55 -4.94 -18.57 -11.29
CA THR A 55 -5.71 -19.06 -12.44
C THR A 55 -5.76 -18.04 -13.57
N THR A 56 -5.91 -16.75 -13.23
CA THR A 56 -5.86 -15.64 -14.19
C THR A 56 -4.48 -15.54 -14.86
N ALA A 57 -3.40 -15.60 -14.08
CA ALA A 57 -2.03 -15.58 -14.56
C ALA A 57 -1.72 -16.78 -15.49
N ALA A 58 -2.18 -17.97 -15.11
CA ALA A 58 -2.04 -19.18 -15.94
C ALA A 58 -2.78 -19.03 -17.27
N GLY A 59 -4.02 -18.52 -17.25
CA GLY A 59 -4.81 -18.24 -18.44
C GLY A 59 -4.12 -17.22 -19.36
N PHE A 60 -3.69 -16.08 -18.82
CA PHE A 60 -2.97 -15.05 -19.55
C PHE A 60 -1.66 -15.59 -20.17
N THR A 61 -0.87 -16.35 -19.40
CA THR A 61 0.37 -16.96 -19.88
C THR A 61 0.11 -17.93 -21.03
N TYR A 62 -0.91 -18.78 -20.89
CA TYR A 62 -1.31 -19.73 -21.93
C TYR A 62 -1.70 -19.03 -23.23
N ILE A 63 -2.55 -17.99 -23.15
CA ILE A 63 -2.97 -17.20 -24.32
C ILE A 63 -1.79 -16.46 -24.94
N THR A 64 -0.90 -15.88 -24.13
CA THR A 64 0.31 -15.20 -24.59
C THR A 64 1.23 -16.15 -25.37
N MET A 65 1.45 -17.36 -24.85
CA MET A 65 2.26 -18.37 -25.54
C MET A 65 1.65 -18.78 -26.89
N LEU A 66 0.33 -18.99 -26.94
CA LEU A 66 -0.37 -19.26 -28.20
C LEU A 66 -0.22 -18.11 -29.20
N LEU A 67 -0.31 -16.86 -28.74
CA LEU A 67 -0.13 -15.69 -29.60
C LEU A 67 1.30 -15.59 -30.13
N ILE A 68 2.32 -15.80 -29.29
CA ILE A 68 3.73 -15.83 -29.71
C ILE A 68 3.94 -16.91 -30.78
N LEU A 69 3.44 -18.12 -30.55
CA LEU A 69 3.53 -19.21 -31.53
C LEU A 69 2.83 -18.86 -32.85
N ALA A 70 1.64 -18.25 -32.78
CA ALA A 70 0.92 -17.79 -33.97
C ALA A 70 1.72 -16.75 -34.76
N LEU A 71 2.37 -15.79 -34.07
CA LEU A 71 3.25 -14.81 -34.69
C LEU A 71 4.49 -15.46 -35.33
N CYS A 72 5.08 -16.47 -34.69
CA CYS A 72 6.18 -17.25 -35.27
C CYS A 72 5.77 -18.00 -36.55
N HIS A 73 4.57 -18.61 -36.60
CA HIS A 73 4.06 -19.23 -37.82
C HIS A 73 3.89 -18.20 -38.95
N ILE A 74 3.32 -17.03 -38.63
CA ILE A 74 3.15 -15.92 -39.59
C ILE A 74 4.52 -15.44 -40.10
N ALA A 75 5.53 -15.39 -39.23
CA ALA A 75 6.89 -15.00 -39.60
C ALA A 75 7.45 -15.90 -40.70
N VAL A 76 7.37 -17.22 -40.49
CA VAL A 76 7.85 -18.25 -41.42
C VAL A 76 6.93 -18.41 -42.65
N GLY A 77 5.80 -17.70 -42.69
CA GLY A 77 4.85 -17.75 -43.82
C GLY A 77 3.94 -18.97 -43.80
N GLN A 78 3.82 -19.63 -42.65
CA GLN A 78 2.87 -20.72 -42.44
C GLN A 78 1.53 -20.19 -41.95
N GLN A 79 0.45 -20.87 -42.35
CA GLN A 79 -0.86 -20.59 -41.77
C GLN A 79 -0.90 -21.07 -40.32
N MET A 80 -1.49 -20.26 -39.45
CA MET A 80 -1.83 -20.71 -38.11
C MET A 80 -2.86 -21.83 -38.24
N ASN A 81 -2.61 -22.95 -37.57
CA ASN A 81 -3.55 -24.05 -37.47
C ASN A 81 -3.66 -24.44 -36.00
N LEU A 82 -4.65 -23.85 -35.32
CA LEU A 82 -4.86 -24.12 -33.91
C LEU A 82 -5.48 -25.52 -33.76
N HIS A 83 -4.79 -26.40 -33.05
CA HIS A 83 -5.33 -27.72 -32.70
C HIS A 83 -6.65 -27.58 -31.93
N TRP A 84 -7.58 -28.52 -32.11
CA TRP A 84 -8.93 -28.44 -31.53
C TRP A 84 -8.91 -28.27 -30.00
N LEU A 85 -7.94 -28.90 -29.32
CA LEU A 85 -7.73 -28.73 -27.88
C LEU A 85 -7.45 -27.27 -27.50
N HIS A 86 -6.60 -26.58 -28.28
CA HIS A 86 -6.29 -25.17 -28.03
C HIS A 86 -7.45 -24.25 -28.38
N LYS A 87 -8.28 -24.61 -29.37
CA LYS A 87 -9.53 -23.91 -29.68
C LYS A 87 -10.49 -23.97 -28.50
N ILE A 88 -10.65 -25.14 -27.89
CA ILE A 88 -11.45 -25.31 -26.66
C ILE A 88 -10.85 -24.47 -25.52
N GLY A 89 -9.55 -24.62 -25.24
CA GLY A 89 -8.90 -23.86 -24.16
C GLY A 89 -9.01 -22.34 -24.33
N LEU A 90 -8.87 -21.83 -25.55
CA LEU A 90 -9.04 -20.42 -25.89
C LEU A 90 -10.47 -19.94 -25.61
N VAL A 91 -11.48 -20.69 -26.06
CA VAL A 91 -12.90 -20.35 -25.86
C VAL A 91 -13.27 -20.42 -24.38
N THR A 92 -12.83 -21.46 -23.66
CA THR A 92 -13.07 -21.57 -22.21
C THR A 92 -12.44 -20.40 -21.46
N THR A 93 -11.18 -20.07 -21.75
CA THR A 93 -10.49 -18.94 -21.09
C THR A 93 -11.20 -17.62 -21.37
N LEU A 94 -11.62 -17.39 -22.62
CA LEU A 94 -12.36 -16.20 -23.01
C LEU A 94 -13.70 -16.08 -22.27
N ILE A 95 -14.51 -17.14 -22.28
CA ILE A 95 -15.82 -17.16 -21.61
C ILE A 95 -15.65 -16.92 -20.11
N THR A 96 -14.73 -17.65 -19.47
CA THR A 96 -14.47 -17.49 -18.03
C THR A 96 -14.05 -16.07 -17.72
N THR A 97 -13.13 -15.48 -18.50
CA THR A 97 -12.65 -14.10 -18.29
C THR A 97 -13.80 -13.09 -18.42
N VAL A 98 -14.63 -13.20 -19.46
CA VAL A 98 -15.79 -12.31 -19.65
C VAL A 98 -16.78 -12.43 -18.49
N VAL A 99 -17.08 -13.66 -18.05
CA VAL A 99 -18.02 -13.91 -16.95
C VAL A 99 -17.47 -13.37 -15.62
N THR A 100 -16.18 -13.57 -15.32
CA THR A 100 -15.57 -13.08 -14.09
C THR A 100 -15.43 -11.57 -14.08
N MET A 101 -15.00 -10.96 -15.19
CA MET A 101 -14.95 -9.50 -15.34
C MET A 101 -16.34 -8.88 -15.15
N SER A 102 -17.37 -9.47 -15.77
CA SER A 102 -18.76 -8.99 -15.63
C SER A 102 -19.28 -9.14 -14.21
N SER A 103 -18.90 -10.21 -13.51
CA SER A 103 -19.27 -10.42 -12.11
C SER A 103 -18.63 -9.37 -11.20
N ILE A 104 -17.34 -9.08 -11.37
CA ILE A 104 -16.63 -8.05 -10.60
C ILE A 104 -17.19 -6.66 -10.89
N ALA A 105 -17.46 -6.32 -12.15
CA ALA A 105 -18.10 -5.06 -12.51
C ALA A 105 -19.49 -4.84 -11.90
N GLN A 106 -20.18 -5.89 -11.47
CA GLN A 106 -21.48 -5.76 -10.78
C GLN A 106 -21.36 -5.79 -9.26
N LEU A 107 -20.36 -6.49 -8.73
CA LEU A 107 -20.21 -6.72 -7.29
C LEU A 107 -19.24 -5.75 -6.62
N TRP A 108 -18.34 -5.15 -7.38
CA TRP A 108 -17.21 -4.38 -6.88
C TRP A 108 -16.82 -3.28 -7.88
N ASP A 109 -17.77 -2.38 -8.13
CA ASP A 109 -17.63 -1.33 -9.16
C ASP A 109 -16.52 -0.31 -8.81
N ASP A 110 -16.37 0.00 -7.51
CA ASP A 110 -15.42 1.00 -7.01
C ASP A 110 -13.94 0.67 -7.37
N GLU A 111 -13.59 -0.61 -7.54
CA GLU A 111 -12.22 -1.01 -7.86
C GLU A 111 -11.82 -0.75 -9.31
N TRP A 112 -12.78 -0.55 -10.21
CA TRP A 112 -12.45 -0.16 -11.58
C TRP A 112 -11.82 1.24 -11.64
N GLU A 113 -12.12 2.11 -10.67
CA GLU A 113 -11.45 3.39 -10.53
C GLU A 113 -9.96 3.22 -10.22
N MET A 114 -9.61 2.23 -9.39
CA MET A 114 -8.20 1.92 -9.06
C MET A 114 -7.41 1.52 -10.31
N VAL A 115 -8.00 0.71 -11.19
CA VAL A 115 -7.36 0.36 -12.48
C VAL A 115 -7.15 1.60 -13.34
N PHE A 116 -8.11 2.51 -13.39
CA PHE A 116 -7.96 3.74 -14.17
C PHE A 116 -6.84 4.64 -13.61
N ILE A 117 -6.82 4.87 -12.30
CA ILE A 117 -5.76 5.66 -11.63
C ILE A 117 -4.40 5.01 -11.84
N SER A 118 -4.33 3.69 -11.73
CA SER A 118 -3.11 2.93 -11.97
C SER A 118 -2.64 3.06 -13.42
N LEU A 119 -3.54 2.91 -14.39
CA LEU A 119 -3.20 3.11 -15.81
C LEU A 119 -2.67 4.52 -16.07
N GLN A 120 -3.18 5.55 -15.40
CA GLN A 120 -2.63 6.91 -15.51
C GLN A 120 -1.22 7.02 -14.92
N ALA A 121 -1.00 6.39 -13.76
CA ALA A 121 0.30 6.38 -13.10
C ALA A 121 1.35 5.57 -13.91
N THR A 122 0.94 4.46 -14.51
CA THR A 122 1.82 3.56 -15.28
C THR A 122 1.89 3.90 -16.77
N ALA A 123 1.07 4.84 -17.25
CA ALA A 123 0.95 5.18 -18.68
C ALA A 123 2.29 5.44 -19.38
N PRO A 124 3.26 6.19 -18.80
CA PRO A 124 4.55 6.42 -19.44
C PRO A 124 5.32 5.11 -19.69
N PHE A 125 5.27 4.16 -18.76
CA PHE A 125 5.94 2.87 -18.88
C PHE A 125 5.23 1.96 -19.88
N LEU A 126 3.90 1.92 -19.83
CA LEU A 126 3.07 1.20 -20.81
C LEU A 126 3.29 1.73 -22.23
N HIS A 127 3.45 3.05 -22.39
CA HIS A 127 3.74 3.69 -23.66
C HIS A 127 5.11 3.26 -24.23
N ILE A 128 6.16 3.26 -23.40
CA ILE A 128 7.49 2.77 -23.78
C ILE A 128 7.41 1.29 -24.19
N GLY A 129 6.69 0.47 -23.41
CA GLY A 129 6.45 -0.94 -23.73
C GLY A 129 5.73 -1.13 -25.06
N ALA A 130 4.70 -0.33 -25.33
CA ALA A 130 3.95 -0.37 -26.59
C ALA A 130 4.82 0.04 -27.80
N LEU A 131 5.68 1.06 -27.65
CA LEU A 131 6.64 1.44 -28.67
C LEU A 131 7.64 0.33 -28.97
N ALA A 132 8.17 -0.32 -27.92
CA ALA A 132 9.07 -1.47 -28.08
C ALA A 132 8.38 -2.62 -28.82
N ALA A 133 7.13 -2.93 -28.45
CA ALA A 133 6.34 -3.97 -29.09
C ALA A 133 6.04 -3.66 -30.57
N VAL A 134 5.58 -2.46 -30.90
CA VAL A 134 5.30 -2.05 -32.29
C VAL A 134 6.56 -2.03 -33.15
N THR A 135 7.69 -1.64 -32.56
CA THR A 135 9.00 -1.71 -33.23
C THR A 135 9.40 -3.17 -33.49
N ALA A 136 9.25 -4.05 -32.51
CA ALA A 136 9.56 -5.47 -32.64
C ALA A 136 8.63 -6.19 -33.64
N LEU A 137 7.38 -5.75 -33.80
CA LEU A 137 6.42 -6.31 -34.76
C LEU A 137 6.55 -5.73 -36.17
N SER A 138 7.29 -4.63 -36.34
CA SER A 138 7.42 -3.92 -37.62
C SER A 138 7.89 -4.80 -38.77
N TRP A 139 8.87 -5.68 -38.52
CA TRP A 139 9.41 -6.57 -39.55
C TRP A 139 8.41 -7.65 -39.99
N LEU A 140 7.54 -8.12 -39.07
CA LEU A 140 6.47 -9.06 -39.41
C LEU A 140 5.45 -8.40 -40.34
N VAL A 141 5.06 -7.16 -40.01
CA VAL A 141 4.15 -6.36 -40.83
C VAL A 141 4.77 -6.10 -42.21
N ALA A 142 6.04 -5.69 -42.26
CA ALA A 142 6.77 -5.45 -43.50
C ALA A 142 6.89 -6.72 -44.35
N GLY A 143 7.19 -7.87 -43.74
CA GLY A 143 7.27 -9.16 -44.42
C GLY A 143 5.93 -9.64 -44.97
N GLN A 144 4.82 -9.35 -44.28
CA GLN A 144 3.47 -9.64 -44.79
C GLN A 144 3.07 -8.66 -45.91
N PHE A 145 3.47 -7.39 -45.80
CA PHE A 145 3.25 -6.37 -46.82
C PHE A 145 3.94 -6.76 -48.14
N ALA A 146 5.20 -7.20 -48.05
CA ALA A 146 5.99 -7.66 -49.21
C ALA A 146 5.42 -8.93 -49.88
N ARG A 147 4.80 -9.83 -49.11
CA ARG A 147 4.20 -11.09 -49.62
C ARG A 147 2.79 -10.92 -50.20
N THR A 148 2.15 -9.77 -49.97
CA THR A 148 0.76 -9.56 -50.38
C THR A 148 0.68 -9.07 -51.82
N GLU A 149 -0.01 -9.81 -52.69
CA GLU A 149 -0.13 -9.46 -54.12
C GLU A 149 -1.17 -8.36 -54.42
N LYS A 150 -2.16 -8.18 -53.53
CA LYS A 150 -3.25 -7.21 -53.73
C LYS A 150 -2.88 -5.84 -53.17
N ALA A 151 -2.81 -4.83 -54.03
CA ALA A 151 -2.53 -3.44 -53.66
C ALA A 151 -3.51 -2.88 -52.60
N THR A 152 -4.79 -3.27 -52.65
CA THR A 152 -5.78 -2.86 -51.64
C THR A 152 -5.44 -3.38 -50.25
N SER A 153 -5.02 -4.65 -50.14
CA SER A 153 -4.59 -5.25 -48.87
C SER A 153 -3.28 -4.63 -48.36
N GLN A 154 -2.34 -4.34 -49.25
CA GLN A 154 -1.10 -3.63 -48.90
C GLN A 154 -1.40 -2.23 -48.33
N MET A 155 -2.26 -1.47 -49.00
CA MET A 155 -2.65 -0.13 -48.56
C MET A 155 -3.36 -0.18 -47.19
N LEU A 156 -4.25 -1.16 -46.99
CA LEU A 156 -4.91 -1.37 -45.69
C LEU A 156 -3.90 -1.68 -44.58
N MET A 157 -2.95 -2.59 -44.81
CA MET A 157 -1.93 -2.93 -43.82
C MET A 157 -1.03 -1.74 -43.47
N PHE A 158 -0.54 -1.03 -44.49
CA PHE A 158 0.30 0.14 -44.29
C PHE A 158 -0.46 1.23 -43.52
N SER A 159 -1.69 1.53 -43.93
CA SER A 159 -2.53 2.54 -43.26
C SER A 159 -2.83 2.16 -41.82
N ALA A 160 -3.13 0.88 -41.54
CA ALA A 160 -3.36 0.40 -40.18
C ALA A 160 -2.11 0.52 -39.31
N TYR A 161 -0.93 0.10 -39.82
CA TYR A 161 0.33 0.23 -39.09
C TYR A 161 0.69 1.69 -38.83
N LEU A 162 0.56 2.55 -39.84
CA LEU A 162 0.80 3.98 -39.72
C LEU A 162 -0.15 4.61 -38.69
N ALA A 163 -1.43 4.24 -38.70
CA ALA A 163 -2.40 4.73 -37.72
C ALA A 163 -2.00 4.34 -36.28
N VAL A 164 -1.53 3.12 -36.06
CA VAL A 164 -1.03 2.67 -34.74
C VAL A 164 0.20 3.46 -34.32
N VAL A 165 1.17 3.65 -35.22
CA VAL A 165 2.40 4.42 -34.92
C VAL A 165 2.08 5.89 -34.61
N VAL A 166 1.20 6.51 -35.41
CA VAL A 166 0.76 7.90 -35.18
C VAL A 166 0.00 8.02 -33.86
N ALA A 167 -0.90 7.08 -33.57
CA ALA A 167 -1.61 7.05 -32.29
C ALA A 167 -0.62 6.96 -31.12
N LEU A 168 0.32 6.01 -31.15
CA LEU A 168 1.36 5.89 -30.12
C LEU A 168 2.21 7.16 -30.02
N TYR A 169 2.55 7.81 -31.14
CA TYR A 169 3.29 9.07 -31.09
C TYR A 169 2.52 10.21 -30.40
N LEU A 170 1.19 10.21 -30.50
CA LEU A 170 0.32 11.22 -29.89
C LEU A 170 -0.11 10.89 -28.45
N VAL A 171 -0.08 9.62 -28.04
CA VAL A 171 -0.47 9.17 -26.68
C VAL A 171 0.20 9.98 -25.54
N PRO A 172 1.50 10.36 -25.60
CA PRO A 172 2.10 11.16 -24.54
C PRO A 172 1.40 12.49 -24.26
N LEU A 173 0.70 13.06 -25.25
CA LEU A 173 -0.08 14.30 -25.08
C LEU A 173 -1.32 14.11 -24.20
N THR A 174 -1.77 12.86 -24.02
CA THR A 174 -2.95 12.52 -23.22
C THR A 174 -2.60 11.93 -21.85
N ILE A 175 -1.31 11.71 -21.56
CA ILE A 175 -0.87 11.15 -20.27
C ILE A 175 -0.87 12.27 -19.22
N SER A 176 -1.77 12.16 -18.25
CA SER A 176 -1.78 12.97 -17.03
C SER A 176 -1.35 12.12 -15.84
N SER A 177 -0.41 12.61 -15.02
CA SER A 177 -0.04 11.93 -13.78
C SER A 177 -0.98 12.36 -12.65
N PRO A 178 -1.64 11.42 -11.95
CA PRO A 178 -2.46 11.76 -10.77
C PRO A 178 -1.60 12.32 -9.64
N CYS A 179 -0.29 12.04 -9.63
CA CYS A 179 0.66 12.53 -8.64
C CYS A 179 1.13 13.96 -8.89
N ILE A 180 0.87 14.53 -10.07
CA ILE A 180 1.27 15.89 -10.44
C ILE A 180 0.02 16.72 -10.66
N MET A 181 -0.38 17.45 -9.63
CA MET A 181 -1.53 18.33 -9.67
C MET A 181 -1.10 19.80 -9.55
N GLU A 182 -1.79 20.68 -10.26
CA GLU A 182 -1.63 22.11 -10.05
C GLU A 182 -2.07 22.48 -8.63
N LYS A 183 -1.37 23.41 -7.99
CA LYS A 183 -1.65 23.80 -6.59
C LYS A 183 -3.12 24.21 -6.35
N LYS A 184 -3.77 24.81 -7.35
CA LYS A 184 -5.19 25.22 -7.28
C LYS A 184 -6.17 24.04 -7.37
N ALA A 185 -5.72 22.87 -7.86
CA ALA A 185 -6.52 21.66 -7.98
C ALA A 185 -6.34 20.72 -6.78
N LEU A 186 -5.39 21.00 -5.89
CA LEU A 186 -5.23 20.26 -4.65
C LEU A 186 -6.46 20.50 -3.76
N GLY A 187 -6.95 19.41 -3.15
CA GLY A 187 -7.95 19.49 -2.09
C GLY A 187 -7.43 20.20 -0.84
N PRO A 188 -8.26 20.32 0.21
CA PRO A 188 -7.79 20.82 1.50
C PRO A 188 -6.60 19.99 1.99
N LYS A 189 -5.66 20.63 2.70
CA LYS A 189 -4.53 19.94 3.31
C LYS A 189 -5.07 18.80 4.19
N PRO A 190 -4.54 17.57 4.06
CA PRO A 190 -4.99 16.47 4.91
C PRO A 190 -4.72 16.78 6.38
N ALA A 191 -5.57 16.23 7.26
CA ALA A 191 -5.31 16.24 8.68
C ALA A 191 -4.00 15.47 8.96
N ILE A 192 -3.07 16.08 9.69
CA ILE A 192 -1.81 15.45 10.07
C ILE A 192 -1.91 15.03 11.52
N LEU A 193 -1.63 13.76 11.79
CA LEU A 193 -1.54 13.21 13.14
C LEU A 193 -0.07 12.98 13.49
N GLY A 194 0.37 13.54 14.62
CA GLY A 194 1.70 13.32 15.17
C GLY A 194 1.79 11.92 15.81
N HIS A 195 2.32 10.95 15.07
CA HIS A 195 2.52 9.58 15.57
C HIS A 195 3.61 9.55 16.65
N ARG A 196 3.24 9.24 17.89
CA ARG A 196 4.10 9.33 19.09
C ARG A 196 4.62 10.75 19.34
N GLY A 197 3.84 11.76 18.96
CA GLY A 197 4.22 13.17 18.94
C GLY A 197 4.90 13.56 17.62
N ALA A 198 6.09 14.14 17.68
CA ALA A 198 6.91 14.53 16.53
C ALA A 198 8.27 13.79 16.55
N PRO A 199 8.29 12.47 16.24
CA PRO A 199 9.47 11.62 16.43
C PRO A 199 10.65 11.98 15.53
N MET A 200 10.43 12.78 14.47
CA MET A 200 11.51 13.33 13.64
C MET A 200 12.19 14.56 14.27
N LEU A 201 11.56 15.20 15.26
CA LEU A 201 12.05 16.42 15.91
C LEU A 201 12.48 16.19 17.36
N ALA A 202 12.04 15.11 17.99
CA ALA A 202 12.29 14.79 19.39
C ALA A 202 12.10 13.29 19.65
N PRO A 203 12.62 12.74 20.77
CA PRO A 203 12.49 11.31 21.08
C PRO A 203 11.02 10.88 21.23
N GLU A 204 10.61 9.80 20.56
CA GLU A 204 9.20 9.36 20.53
C GLU A 204 8.58 9.16 21.93
N ASN A 205 7.26 9.40 22.08
CA ASN A 205 6.51 9.23 23.34
C ASN A 205 7.09 9.99 24.56
N THR A 206 7.88 11.05 24.33
CA THR A 206 8.36 11.97 25.37
C THR A 206 7.57 13.27 25.38
N LEU A 207 7.62 14.01 26.49
CA LEU A 207 6.93 15.30 26.62
C LEU A 207 7.35 16.28 25.54
N MET A 208 8.66 16.37 25.26
CA MET A 208 9.20 17.22 24.18
C MET A 208 8.61 16.83 22.82
N SER A 209 8.43 15.54 22.52
CA SER A 209 7.84 15.10 21.26
C SER A 209 6.41 15.59 21.07
N PHE A 210 5.59 15.58 22.12
CA PHE A 210 4.24 16.11 22.05
C PHE A 210 4.22 17.65 21.98
N GLN A 211 5.10 18.33 22.71
CA GLN A 211 5.25 19.79 22.61
C GLN A 211 5.62 20.20 21.18
N LYS A 212 6.61 19.55 20.56
CA LYS A 212 6.99 19.78 19.16
C LYS A 212 5.83 19.51 18.21
N ALA A 213 5.02 18.48 18.45
CA ALA A 213 3.85 18.19 17.62
C ALA A 213 2.82 19.34 17.69
N VAL A 214 2.53 19.85 18.89
CA VAL A 214 1.62 20.99 19.11
C VAL A 214 2.18 22.26 18.45
N GLU A 215 3.48 22.53 18.56
CA GLU A 215 4.15 23.65 17.87
C GLU A 215 3.98 23.59 16.34
N GLN A 216 3.95 22.38 15.75
CA GLN A 216 3.70 22.15 14.32
C GLN A 216 2.22 22.27 13.92
N LYS A 217 1.31 22.53 14.88
CA LYS A 217 -0.14 22.67 14.65
C LYS A 217 -0.74 21.47 13.95
N VAL A 218 -0.35 20.27 14.37
CA VAL A 218 -0.95 19.01 13.92
C VAL A 218 -2.43 18.97 14.30
N TYR A 219 -3.23 18.25 13.52
CA TYR A 219 -4.65 18.06 13.80
C TYR A 219 -4.87 17.22 15.08
N GLY A 220 -3.96 16.28 15.32
CA GLY A 220 -4.01 15.39 16.45
C GLY A 220 -2.67 14.74 16.73
N VAL A 221 -2.59 14.00 17.83
CA VAL A 221 -1.43 13.17 18.18
C VAL A 221 -1.88 11.75 18.48
N GLN A 222 -0.99 10.81 18.27
CA GLN A 222 -1.16 9.43 18.70
C GLN A 222 -0.10 9.11 19.76
N ALA A 223 -0.47 8.34 20.78
CA ALA A 223 0.45 7.85 21.80
C ALA A 223 0.17 6.37 22.12
N ASP A 224 1.22 5.67 22.55
CA ASP A 224 1.13 4.28 22.98
C ASP A 224 1.15 4.24 24.51
N VAL A 225 0.08 3.73 25.13
CA VAL A 225 -0.12 3.76 26.58
C VAL A 225 0.06 2.36 27.16
N VAL A 226 0.83 2.30 28.24
CA VAL A 226 1.06 1.12 29.07
C VAL A 226 0.80 1.50 30.52
N LEU A 227 0.42 0.52 31.34
CA LEU A 227 0.26 0.71 32.79
C LEU A 227 1.50 0.16 33.51
N SER A 228 2.08 0.93 34.44
CA SER A 228 3.15 0.46 35.31
C SER A 228 2.64 -0.59 36.32
N TYR A 229 3.57 -1.29 36.96
CA TYR A 229 3.25 -2.35 37.92
C TYR A 229 2.45 -1.84 39.13
N ASP A 230 2.70 -0.59 39.53
CA ASP A 230 2.03 0.14 40.59
C ASP A 230 0.81 0.96 40.12
N GLY A 231 0.43 0.87 38.84
CA GLY A 231 -0.84 1.40 38.34
C GLY A 231 -0.81 2.82 37.77
N VAL A 232 0.36 3.31 37.36
CA VAL A 232 0.53 4.64 36.73
C VAL A 232 0.56 4.48 35.20
N PRO A 233 -0.36 5.11 34.45
CA PRO A 233 -0.30 5.09 32.98
C PRO A 233 0.86 5.92 32.45
N PHE A 234 1.69 5.32 31.59
CA PHE A 234 2.85 5.95 30.98
C PHE A 234 2.95 5.61 29.49
N LEU A 235 3.79 6.35 28.77
CA LEU A 235 3.90 6.26 27.33
C LEU A 235 5.08 5.40 26.91
N MET A 236 4.80 4.30 26.20
CA MET A 236 5.81 3.37 25.70
C MET A 236 5.22 2.52 24.58
N HIS A 237 5.91 2.45 23.45
CA HIS A 237 5.49 1.60 22.33
C HIS A 237 5.93 0.14 22.50
N ASP A 238 7.16 -0.05 22.95
CA ASP A 238 7.79 -1.36 22.95
C ASP A 238 7.39 -2.17 24.19
N LYS A 239 7.41 -3.50 24.05
CA LYS A 239 7.21 -4.42 25.19
C LYS A 239 8.32 -4.32 26.22
N THR A 240 9.51 -3.85 25.86
CA THR A 240 10.67 -3.71 26.75
C THR A 240 11.22 -2.28 26.67
N LEU A 241 11.94 -1.83 27.69
CA LEU A 241 12.45 -0.45 27.77
C LEU A 241 13.79 -0.24 27.03
N ARG A 242 14.35 -1.28 26.41
CA ARG A 242 15.75 -1.31 25.91
C ARG A 242 16.04 -0.35 24.76
N ARG A 243 15.11 -0.20 23.81
CA ARG A 243 15.37 0.58 22.58
C ARG A 243 15.39 2.08 22.86
N THR A 244 14.48 2.53 23.72
CA THR A 244 14.17 3.95 23.91
C THR A 244 14.53 4.47 25.29
N THR A 245 15.25 3.68 26.10
CA THR A 245 15.76 4.14 27.39
C THR A 245 17.13 3.52 27.72
N ASN A 246 17.78 4.00 28.78
CA ASN A 246 19.02 3.44 29.32
C ASN A 246 18.80 2.30 30.35
N VAL A 247 17.69 1.55 30.26
CA VAL A 247 17.37 0.47 31.22
C VAL A 247 18.50 -0.58 31.36
N GLU A 248 19.26 -0.84 30.31
CA GLU A 248 20.37 -1.81 30.34
C GLU A 248 21.51 -1.37 31.27
N GLU A 249 21.65 -0.06 31.49
CA GLU A 249 22.65 0.50 32.38
C GLU A 249 22.13 0.60 33.82
N VAL A 250 20.86 1.03 33.98
CA VAL A 250 20.25 1.28 35.29
C VAL A 250 19.73 0.01 35.96
N PHE A 251 19.15 -0.91 35.18
CA PHE A 251 18.55 -2.16 35.65
C PHE A 251 18.90 -3.35 34.71
N PRO A 252 20.19 -3.72 34.59
CA PRO A 252 20.66 -4.71 33.61
C PRO A 252 19.94 -6.07 33.72
N GLU A 253 19.70 -6.54 34.94
CA GLU A 253 19.05 -7.84 35.19
C GLU A 253 17.58 -7.86 34.76
N ARG A 254 16.95 -6.69 34.65
CA ARG A 254 15.53 -6.52 34.34
C ARG A 254 15.30 -5.98 32.94
N ALA A 255 16.35 -5.73 32.16
CA ALA A 255 16.25 -5.06 30.86
C ALA A 255 15.29 -5.75 29.87
N TYR A 256 15.13 -7.07 29.97
CA TYR A 256 14.25 -7.87 29.12
C TYR A 256 12.84 -8.08 29.70
N GLU A 257 12.57 -7.58 30.91
CA GLU A 257 11.23 -7.60 31.48
C GLU A 257 10.28 -6.74 30.64
N HIS A 258 9.00 -7.09 30.72
CA HIS A 258 7.96 -6.28 30.08
C HIS A 258 7.95 -4.87 30.73
N SER A 259 7.78 -3.82 29.94
CA SER A 259 7.81 -2.41 30.38
C SER A 259 6.80 -2.14 31.51
N SER A 260 5.65 -2.81 31.47
CA SER A 260 4.62 -2.77 32.53
C SER A 260 5.01 -3.43 33.86
N MET A 261 6.10 -4.21 33.92
CA MET A 261 6.52 -4.90 35.15
C MET A 261 7.43 -4.02 36.04
N PHE A 262 7.66 -2.77 35.65
CA PHE A 262 8.38 -1.78 36.44
C PHE A 262 7.40 -0.90 37.22
N ASN A 263 7.78 -0.54 38.45
CA ASN A 263 7.09 0.51 39.20
C ASN A 263 7.42 1.88 38.61
N TRP A 264 6.55 2.86 38.80
CA TRP A 264 6.75 4.23 38.32
C TRP A 264 8.07 4.83 38.84
N THR A 265 8.39 4.61 40.11
CA THR A 265 9.63 5.11 40.74
C THR A 265 10.90 4.59 40.08
N ASP A 266 10.84 3.43 39.40
CA ASP A 266 11.97 2.91 38.62
C ASP A 266 11.97 3.47 37.20
N LEU A 267 10.80 3.58 36.56
CA LEU A 267 10.64 4.18 35.23
C LEU A 267 11.11 5.64 35.19
N GLU A 268 10.81 6.42 36.23
CA GLU A 268 11.19 7.84 36.33
C GLU A 268 12.72 8.05 36.38
N LYS A 269 13.49 7.05 36.79
CA LYS A 269 14.96 7.12 36.82
C LYS A 269 15.59 6.95 35.44
N LEU A 270 14.84 6.47 34.46
CA LEU A 270 15.36 6.16 33.13
C LEU A 270 15.42 7.41 32.26
N ASN A 271 16.54 7.55 31.54
CA ASN A 271 16.66 8.51 30.46
C ASN A 271 15.97 7.93 29.23
N ALA A 272 15.02 8.66 28.65
CA ALA A 272 14.26 8.26 27.46
C ALA A 272 14.62 9.09 26.21
N GLY A 273 15.75 9.79 26.25
CA GLY A 273 16.11 10.82 25.28
C GLY A 273 17.43 10.62 24.54
N GLU A 274 18.49 10.20 25.25
CA GLU A 274 19.83 10.08 24.66
C GLU A 274 19.88 9.09 23.48
N TRP A 275 19.11 7.99 23.55
CA TRP A 275 19.04 6.99 22.48
C TRP A 275 18.69 7.62 21.12
N PHE A 276 17.84 8.65 21.11
CA PHE A 276 17.40 9.33 19.89
C PHE A 276 18.57 10.05 19.22
N LEU A 277 19.45 10.66 20.01
CA LEU A 277 20.63 11.37 19.52
C LEU A 277 21.76 10.42 19.13
N GLN A 278 21.89 9.29 19.83
CA GLN A 278 22.93 8.29 19.57
C GLN A 278 22.60 7.45 18.31
N ASN A 279 21.35 7.01 18.18
CA ASN A 279 20.91 6.15 17.08
C ASN A 279 20.47 6.93 15.86
N ASP A 280 20.05 8.19 16.03
CA ASP A 280 19.55 9.10 14.99
C ASP A 280 18.60 8.39 13.99
N PRO A 281 17.47 7.84 14.46
CA PRO A 281 16.62 6.94 13.67
C PRO A 281 16.03 7.58 12.41
N PHE A 282 15.99 8.92 12.35
CA PHE A 282 15.45 9.68 11.23
C PHE A 282 16.49 10.55 10.50
N TRP A 283 17.78 10.45 10.86
CA TRP A 283 18.85 11.31 10.34
C TRP A 283 18.58 12.81 10.54
N THR A 284 17.96 13.17 11.67
CA THR A 284 17.56 14.54 12.01
C THR A 284 18.31 15.12 13.21
N ALA A 285 19.01 14.31 14.00
CA ALA A 285 19.69 14.77 15.22
C ALA A 285 20.70 15.90 14.92
N GLY A 286 21.41 15.82 13.79
CA GLY A 286 22.35 16.86 13.36
C GLY A 286 21.71 18.19 12.94
N SER A 287 20.40 18.22 12.72
CA SER A 287 19.64 19.43 12.36
C SER A 287 19.02 20.14 13.57
N LEU A 288 19.11 19.54 14.76
CA LEU A 288 18.57 20.13 15.98
C LEU A 288 19.35 21.39 16.38
N SER A 289 18.63 22.37 16.93
CA SER A 289 19.29 23.49 17.60
C SER A 289 20.04 23.00 18.84
N ARG A 290 21.01 23.79 19.32
CA ARG A 290 21.75 23.48 20.55
C ARG A 290 20.80 23.28 21.75
N ALA A 291 19.71 24.06 21.81
CA ALA A 291 18.72 23.97 22.87
C ALA A 291 17.90 22.68 22.74
N ASP A 292 17.37 22.39 21.55
CA ASP A 292 16.58 21.17 21.30
C ASP A 292 17.43 19.91 21.52
N TYR A 293 18.72 19.93 21.16
CA TYR A 293 19.62 18.81 21.41
C TYR A 293 19.77 18.51 22.91
N LEU A 294 19.98 19.54 23.72
CA LEU A 294 20.12 19.39 25.18
C LEU A 294 18.82 18.95 25.83
N GLU A 295 17.68 19.44 25.35
CA GLU A 295 16.36 19.04 25.83
C GLU A 295 16.04 17.60 25.43
N ALA A 296 16.32 17.20 24.19
CA ALA A 296 16.16 15.84 23.70
C ALA A 296 17.01 14.85 24.49
N ALA A 297 18.25 15.22 24.84
CA ALA A 297 19.13 14.38 25.66
C ALA A 297 18.59 14.16 27.08
N ASN A 298 17.79 15.08 27.60
CA ASN A 298 17.34 15.08 29.00
C ASN A 298 15.83 14.78 29.15
N GLN A 299 15.29 13.92 28.28
CA GLN A 299 13.92 13.43 28.43
C GLN A 299 13.85 12.23 29.38
N SER A 300 12.76 12.15 30.14
CA SER A 300 12.37 10.99 30.95
C SER A 300 11.24 10.22 30.28
N VAL A 301 10.93 9.03 30.80
CA VAL A 301 9.68 8.33 30.48
C VAL A 301 8.50 9.26 30.83
N CYS A 302 7.56 9.43 29.89
CA CYS A 302 6.45 10.37 30.02
C CYS A 302 5.23 9.68 30.62
N LYS A 303 4.59 10.28 31.63
CA LYS A 303 3.27 9.83 32.06
C LYS A 303 2.20 10.25 31.06
N LEU A 304 1.10 9.50 31.05
CA LEU A 304 -0.07 9.92 30.29
C LEU A 304 -0.60 11.28 30.80
N GLU A 305 -0.62 11.50 32.11
CA GLU A 305 -1.11 12.76 32.69
C GLU A 305 -0.35 13.98 32.16
N ASP A 306 0.99 13.92 32.11
CA ASP A 306 1.84 15.02 31.65
C ASP A 306 1.61 15.31 30.16
N MET A 307 1.48 14.27 29.34
CA MET A 307 1.14 14.42 27.93
C MET A 307 -0.22 15.08 27.76
N LEU A 308 -1.24 14.64 28.52
CA LEU A 308 -2.59 15.20 28.48
C LEU A 308 -2.58 16.69 28.84
N GLU A 309 -1.69 17.14 29.73
CA GLU A 309 -1.54 18.57 30.06
C GLU A 309 -1.04 19.41 28.88
N VAL A 310 -0.14 18.86 28.07
CA VAL A 310 0.41 19.54 26.90
C VAL A 310 -0.61 19.66 25.77
N ILE A 311 -1.49 18.67 25.62
CA ILE A 311 -2.41 18.58 24.49
C ILE A 311 -3.83 19.08 24.77
N LYS A 312 -4.07 19.81 25.88
CA LYS A 312 -5.41 20.27 26.33
C LYS A 312 -6.17 21.15 25.32
N ASP A 313 -5.53 21.59 24.24
CA ASP A 313 -6.16 22.37 23.16
C ASP A 313 -7.01 21.49 22.22
N ASN A 314 -7.62 22.05 21.17
CA ASN A 314 -8.47 21.36 20.18
C ASN A 314 -7.70 20.33 19.30
N THR A 315 -6.87 19.50 19.91
CA THR A 315 -6.06 18.46 19.30
C THR A 315 -6.75 17.12 19.47
N SER A 316 -6.99 16.40 18.37
CA SER A 316 -7.54 15.05 18.44
C SER A 316 -6.51 14.08 19.01
N LEU A 317 -6.92 13.15 19.86
CA LEU A 317 -6.02 12.18 20.49
C LEU A 317 -6.38 10.77 20.07
N ILE A 318 -5.39 9.97 19.69
CA ILE A 318 -5.52 8.52 19.49
C ILE A 318 -4.62 7.82 20.50
N LEU A 319 -5.20 6.94 21.32
CA LEU A 319 -4.43 6.14 22.28
C LEU A 319 -4.45 4.68 21.85
N ASN A 320 -3.25 4.13 21.65
CA ASN A 320 -3.08 2.71 21.47
C ASN A 320 -2.79 2.07 22.83
N PHE A 321 -3.54 1.03 23.15
CA PHE A 321 -3.36 0.28 24.38
C PHE A 321 -2.54 -0.98 24.11
N GLN A 322 -1.50 -1.19 24.91
CA GLN A 322 -0.73 -2.42 24.87
C GLN A 322 -1.34 -3.47 25.81
N ASP A 323 -1.44 -4.72 25.34
CA ASP A 323 -1.82 -5.84 26.19
C ASP A 323 -0.78 -6.06 27.31
N LEU A 324 -1.27 -6.16 28.54
CA LEU A 324 -0.43 -6.44 29.69
C LEU A 324 -0.16 -7.95 29.82
N PRO A 325 0.97 -8.36 30.44
CA PRO A 325 1.18 -9.75 30.81
C PRO A 325 0.08 -10.25 31.76
N ALA A 326 -0.35 -11.51 31.63
CA ALA A 326 -1.40 -12.10 32.48
C ALA A 326 -1.07 -12.07 33.98
N ALA A 327 0.21 -11.99 34.34
CA ALA A 327 0.68 -11.88 35.73
C ALA A 327 0.62 -10.45 36.31
N HIS A 328 0.30 -9.45 35.48
CA HIS A 328 0.22 -8.06 35.92
C HIS A 328 -0.98 -7.86 36.86
N PRO A 329 -0.82 -7.15 38.01
CA PRO A 329 -1.88 -7.01 39.01
C PRO A 329 -3.15 -6.34 38.46
N TYR A 330 -3.00 -5.51 37.43
CA TYR A 330 -4.09 -4.77 36.78
C TYR A 330 -4.46 -5.31 35.39
N TYR A 331 -4.12 -6.56 35.06
CA TYR A 331 -4.37 -7.16 33.74
C TYR A 331 -5.82 -6.99 33.25
N SER A 332 -6.82 -7.09 34.15
CA SER A 332 -8.24 -6.97 33.81
C SER A 332 -8.81 -5.56 33.99
N THR A 333 -8.06 -4.60 34.56
CA THR A 333 -8.58 -3.28 34.95
C THR A 333 -7.80 -2.11 34.35
N TYR A 334 -6.72 -2.35 33.61
CA TYR A 334 -5.83 -1.30 33.12
C TYR A 334 -6.52 -0.27 32.20
N ILE A 335 -7.50 -0.71 31.41
CA ILE A 335 -8.30 0.18 30.56
C ILE A 335 -9.10 1.15 31.43
N ASN A 336 -9.72 0.67 32.51
CA ASN A 336 -10.50 1.51 33.42
C ASN A 336 -9.60 2.52 34.13
N ILE A 337 -8.42 2.09 34.63
CA ILE A 337 -7.47 3.00 35.28
C ILE A 337 -7.02 4.09 34.31
N THR A 338 -6.70 3.71 33.07
CA THR A 338 -6.28 4.68 32.05
C THR A 338 -7.42 5.66 31.70
N LEU A 339 -8.64 5.16 31.57
CA LEU A 339 -9.82 5.99 31.34
C LEU A 339 -10.06 6.98 32.49
N GLU A 340 -9.92 6.54 33.74
CA GLU A 340 -10.01 7.40 34.91
C GLU A 340 -8.96 8.51 34.88
N THR A 341 -7.71 8.20 34.50
CA THR A 341 -6.66 9.21 34.30
C THR A 341 -7.03 10.23 33.22
N ILE A 342 -7.60 9.79 32.09
CA ILE A 342 -8.06 10.69 31.03
C ILE A 342 -9.18 11.60 31.53
N LEU A 343 -10.19 11.06 32.19
CA LEU A 343 -11.31 11.84 32.72
C LEU A 343 -10.85 12.83 33.81
N ALA A 344 -9.90 12.43 34.66
CA ALA A 344 -9.32 13.29 35.69
C ALA A 344 -8.53 14.47 35.11
N SER A 345 -7.99 14.34 33.89
CA SER A 345 -7.28 15.44 33.19
C SER A 345 -8.19 16.58 32.72
N GLY A 346 -9.52 16.42 32.84
CA GLY A 346 -10.52 17.41 32.42
C GLY A 346 -11.10 17.16 31.02
N ILE A 347 -10.69 16.09 30.34
CA ILE A 347 -11.29 15.68 29.07
C ILE A 347 -12.70 15.12 29.34
N ARG A 348 -13.70 15.66 28.64
CA ARG A 348 -15.09 15.26 28.82
C ARG A 348 -15.30 13.84 28.30
N GLN A 349 -16.05 13.02 29.03
CA GLN A 349 -16.42 11.66 28.63
C GLN A 349 -17.11 11.57 27.25
N GLN A 350 -17.76 12.64 26.79
CA GLN A 350 -18.40 12.69 25.46
C GLN A 350 -17.40 12.83 24.31
N ALA A 351 -16.14 13.16 24.61
CA ALA A 351 -15.05 13.31 23.66
C ALA A 351 -14.06 12.13 23.68
N VAL A 352 -14.29 11.15 24.56
CA VAL A 352 -13.58 9.87 24.68
C VAL A 352 -14.47 8.79 24.10
#